data_AF-A0A7J6JQY1-F1
#
_entry.id   AF-A0A7J6JQY1-F1
#
_cell.length_a   1.000
_cell.length_b   1.000
_cell.length_c   1.000
_cell.angle_alpha   90.00
_cell.angle_beta   90.00
_cell.angle_gamma   90.00
#
_symmetry.space_group_name_H-M   'P 1'
#
loop_
_entity.id
_entity.type
_entity.pdbx_description
1 polymer ?
#
loop_
_entity_poly.entity_id
_entity_poly.type
_entity_poly.pdbx_seq_one_letter_code
_entity_poly.pdbx_strand_id
1 'polypeptide(L)'
;MGVMNLLASGLLLLASVQAQSTAPAWGQCGGQNWTGATSCPLLQPVYPGIKHTNNHIGQSLKHTSPAGGGGSVPTTLVSGWYWIRAVASPNYHSYLQAKPTGTPSKAYLDSPSTAGQFKIEDGQLVHLTGSSSLYLNVENPADKTQRKLETWFATTKNTYGTFAFQGDTLTWSTPDINRPNLAAWLVCENQEVFINTGAYLYQTPAGCYDQTIHSYGGSTADL
;
A
#
# COMPACT_ATOMS: atom_id res chain seq x y z
N MET A 1 3.31 40.71 78.98
CA MET A 1 2.19 40.18 78.18
C MET A 1 2.12 41.04 76.92
N GLY A 2 2.81 40.76 75.81
CA GLY A 2 3.12 39.49 75.19
C GLY A 2 2.11 39.22 74.07
N VAL A 3 2.21 39.92 72.93
CA VAL A 3 1.65 39.41 71.67
C VAL A 3 2.56 39.83 70.50
N MET A 4 2.93 38.81 69.75
CA MET A 4 3.94 38.71 68.71
C MET A 4 3.30 39.02 67.35
N ASN A 5 3.82 39.99 66.59
CA ASN A 5 3.35 40.22 65.22
C ASN A 5 4.32 39.59 64.21
N LEU A 6 3.76 38.64 63.45
CA LEU A 6 4.42 37.79 62.48
C LEU A 6 5.06 38.57 61.33
N LEU A 7 6.29 38.18 60.99
CA LEU A 7 6.88 38.39 59.67
C LEU A 7 6.29 37.34 58.71
N ALA A 8 5.60 37.78 57.66
CA ALA A 8 5.18 36.92 56.55
C ALA A 8 5.96 37.32 55.29
N SER A 9 7.06 36.62 55.03
CA SER A 9 7.78 36.66 53.75
C SER A 9 6.98 35.89 52.70
N GLY A 10 6.38 36.62 51.74
CA GLY A 10 5.71 36.03 50.58
C GLY A 10 6.74 35.48 49.59
N LEU A 11 6.85 34.15 49.51
CA LEU A 11 7.63 33.46 48.50
C LEU A 11 6.81 33.39 47.20
N LEU A 12 7.15 34.20 46.19
CA LEU A 12 6.56 34.11 44.85
C LEU A 12 7.07 32.85 44.14
N LEU A 13 6.20 31.86 43.97
CA LEU A 13 6.40 30.73 43.07
C LEU A 13 6.16 31.19 41.63
N LEU A 14 7.23 31.38 40.85
CA LEU A 14 7.17 31.51 39.40
C LEU A 14 6.89 30.11 38.81
N ALA A 15 5.63 29.84 38.43
CA ALA A 15 5.32 28.69 37.59
C ALA A 15 5.84 28.98 36.18
N SER A 16 6.93 28.32 35.78
CA SER A 16 7.39 28.31 34.39
C SER A 16 6.38 27.54 33.55
N VAL A 17 5.49 28.27 32.88
CA VAL A 17 4.65 27.72 31.81
C VAL A 17 5.59 27.37 30.65
N GLN A 18 5.82 26.08 30.43
CA GLN A 18 6.49 25.60 29.22
C GLN A 18 5.53 25.85 28.05
N ALA A 19 5.87 26.81 27.19
CA ALA A 19 5.20 26.96 25.90
C ALA A 19 5.36 25.65 25.12
N GLN A 20 4.25 24.97 24.84
CA GLN A 20 4.25 23.77 24.00
C GLN A 20 4.53 24.19 22.55
N SER A 21 5.73 23.93 22.05
CA SER A 21 6.08 24.20 20.66
C SER A 21 5.41 23.18 19.73
N THR A 22 4.80 23.68 18.66
CA THR A 22 4.34 22.86 17.53
C THR A 22 5.55 22.44 16.70
N ALA A 23 5.57 21.18 16.23
CA ALA A 23 6.62 20.72 15.31
C ALA A 23 6.60 21.52 14.00
N PRO A 24 7.76 21.72 13.32
CA PRO A 24 7.77 22.26 11.96
C PRO A 24 7.05 21.32 10.99
N ALA A 25 6.60 21.84 9.85
CA ALA A 25 6.03 21.01 8.79
C ALA A 25 7.04 19.91 8.41
N TRP A 26 6.57 18.64 8.38
CA TRP A 26 7.36 17.42 8.17
C TRP A 26 8.30 16.98 9.32
N GLY A 27 8.23 17.65 10.48
CA GLY A 27 8.93 17.22 11.69
C GLY A 27 8.20 16.12 12.46
N GLN A 28 8.94 15.29 13.19
CA GLN A 28 8.35 14.30 14.10
C GLN A 28 7.56 15.01 15.22
N CYS A 29 6.33 14.57 15.43
CA CYS A 29 5.48 15.00 16.53
C CYS A 29 4.91 13.76 17.24
N GLY A 30 5.41 13.47 18.45
CA GLY A 30 4.96 12.33 19.26
C GLY A 30 5.63 10.98 18.98
N GLY A 31 5.36 10.00 19.85
CA GLY A 31 5.89 8.63 19.81
C GLY A 31 6.36 8.12 21.19
N GLN A 32 6.37 6.81 21.40
CA GLN A 32 6.98 6.24 22.62
C GLN A 32 8.48 6.53 22.60
N ASN A 33 8.97 7.24 23.64
CA ASN A 33 10.33 7.80 23.77
C ASN A 33 10.60 9.11 23.01
N TRP A 34 9.58 9.81 22.48
CA TRP A 34 9.76 11.16 21.93
C TRP A 34 9.70 12.22 23.03
N THR A 35 10.76 13.02 23.15
CA THR A 35 10.87 14.12 24.14
C THR A 35 10.66 15.51 23.52
N GLY A 36 10.40 15.59 22.22
CA GLY A 36 10.20 16.83 21.48
C GLY A 36 8.73 17.29 21.41
N ALA A 37 8.43 18.14 20.43
CA ALA A 37 7.08 18.69 20.21
C ALA A 37 6.02 17.60 20.11
N THR A 38 4.94 17.73 20.88
CA THR A 38 3.78 16.82 20.85
C THR A 38 2.62 17.35 20.00
N SER A 39 2.66 18.64 19.65
CA SER A 39 1.67 19.26 18.77
C SER A 39 2.15 19.19 17.32
N CYS A 40 1.41 18.47 16.48
CA CYS A 40 1.66 18.42 15.03
C CYS A 40 1.07 19.66 14.33
N PRO A 41 1.77 20.26 13.35
CA PRO A 41 1.18 21.31 12.54
C PRO A 41 0.03 20.73 11.71
N LEU A 42 -1.12 21.40 11.72
CA LEU A 42 -2.21 21.10 10.81
C LEU A 42 -1.75 21.49 9.39
N LEU A 43 -1.36 20.50 8.58
CA LEU A 43 -1.19 20.72 7.15
C LEU A 43 -2.56 21.07 6.58
N GLN A 44 -2.72 22.30 6.10
CA GLN A 44 -3.94 22.69 5.42
C GLN A 44 -4.12 21.82 4.16
N PRO A 45 -5.30 21.24 3.92
CA PRO A 45 -5.52 20.40 2.76
C PRO A 45 -5.54 21.25 1.48
N VAL A 46 -4.68 20.92 0.52
CA VAL A 46 -4.79 21.39 -0.89
C VAL A 46 -5.89 20.63 -1.65
N TYR A 47 -6.70 19.80 -0.98
CA TYR A 47 -7.81 19.06 -1.59
C TYR A 47 -9.14 19.27 -0.85
N PRO A 48 -10.21 19.73 -1.52
CA PRO A 48 -11.52 19.82 -0.93
C PRO A 48 -12.12 18.41 -0.78
N GLY A 49 -12.18 17.87 0.44
CA GLY A 49 -12.87 16.61 0.72
C GLY A 49 -12.66 15.99 2.10
N ILE A 50 -11.57 16.31 2.80
CA ILE A 50 -11.30 15.72 4.12
C ILE A 50 -11.83 16.66 5.22
N LYS A 51 -12.90 16.24 5.89
CA LYS A 51 -13.35 16.88 7.15
C LYS A 51 -12.37 16.48 8.25
N HIS A 52 -11.48 17.37 8.65
CA HIS A 52 -10.69 17.22 9.87
C HIS A 52 -11.59 17.50 11.08
N THR A 53 -11.95 16.48 11.85
CA THR A 53 -12.56 16.69 13.18
C THR A 53 -11.45 16.70 14.23
N ASN A 54 -11.19 17.88 14.80
CA ASN A 54 -10.37 18.03 15.98
C ASN A 54 -11.11 17.43 17.19
N ASN A 55 -10.75 16.23 17.64
CA ASN A 55 -11.08 15.81 19.00
C ASN A 55 -10.11 14.74 19.52
N HIS A 56 -9.20 15.16 20.41
CA HIS A 56 -8.53 14.25 21.34
C HIS A 56 -9.26 14.33 22.70
N ILE A 57 -10.16 13.39 22.96
CA ILE A 57 -10.40 12.85 24.29
C ILE A 57 -10.67 11.35 24.13
N GLY A 58 -9.94 10.55 24.91
CA GLY A 58 -9.95 9.09 24.81
C GLY A 58 -11.34 8.50 24.95
N GLN A 59 -11.90 8.03 23.83
CA GLN A 59 -12.94 7.02 23.83
C GLN A 59 -12.64 6.06 22.69
N SER A 60 -12.52 4.78 23.07
CA SER A 60 -12.54 3.62 22.20
C SER A 60 -13.76 3.69 21.29
N LEU A 61 -13.60 4.23 20.08
CA LEU A 61 -14.51 3.96 18.99
C LEU A 61 -14.24 2.52 18.55
N LYS A 62 -14.98 1.57 19.14
CA LYS A 62 -15.25 0.30 18.48
C LYS A 62 -16.05 0.63 17.23
N HIS A 63 -15.32 0.95 16.16
CA HIS A 63 -15.90 0.97 14.83
C HIS A 63 -16.19 -0.48 14.50
N THR A 64 -17.46 -0.89 14.59
CA THR A 64 -17.96 -2.12 14.00
C THR A 64 -18.01 -1.93 12.48
N SER A 65 -16.84 -1.87 11.86
CA SER A 65 -16.63 -2.30 10.47
C SER A 65 -16.14 -3.73 10.52
N PRO A 66 -16.44 -4.57 9.50
CA PRO A 66 -16.09 -5.98 9.55
C PRO A 66 -14.58 -6.12 9.76
N ALA A 67 -14.23 -6.86 10.81
CA ALA A 67 -12.86 -7.21 11.15
C ALA A 67 -12.24 -7.99 9.97
N GLY A 68 -11.41 -7.33 9.18
CA GLY A 68 -10.44 -7.97 8.30
C GLY A 68 -9.08 -7.88 8.96
N GLY A 69 -8.59 -9.00 9.50
CA GLY A 69 -7.30 -9.07 10.18
C GLY A 69 -6.14 -8.77 9.23
N GLY A 70 -5.70 -7.51 9.18
CA GLY A 70 -4.43 -7.14 8.57
C GLY A 70 -3.29 -7.58 9.47
N GLY A 71 -2.88 -8.85 9.35
CA GLY A 71 -1.59 -9.28 9.90
C GLY A 71 -0.47 -8.42 9.32
N SER A 72 0.51 -8.02 10.13
CA SER A 72 1.68 -7.29 9.65
C SER A 72 2.39 -8.13 8.59
N VAL A 73 2.35 -7.68 7.33
CA VAL A 73 3.07 -8.34 6.23
C VAL A 73 4.56 -8.02 6.38
N PRO A 74 5.47 -8.99 6.24
CA PRO A 74 6.90 -8.73 6.39
C PRO A 74 7.38 -7.66 5.40
N THR A 75 8.16 -6.70 5.90
CA THR A 75 8.82 -5.65 5.07
C THR A 75 10.19 -6.10 4.55
N THR A 76 10.70 -7.22 5.06
CA THR A 76 11.87 -7.92 4.53
C THR A 76 11.43 -9.12 3.72
N LEU A 77 12.11 -9.36 2.61
CA LEU A 77 11.80 -10.46 1.72
C LEU A 77 11.90 -11.81 2.44
N VAL A 78 10.83 -12.58 2.39
CA VAL A 78 10.79 -13.95 2.91
C VAL A 78 11.44 -14.88 1.88
N SER A 79 12.27 -15.81 2.34
CA SER A 79 12.93 -16.77 1.45
C SER A 79 11.91 -17.52 0.58
N GLY A 80 12.17 -17.59 -0.74
CA GLY A 80 11.28 -18.21 -1.72
C GLY A 80 10.13 -17.33 -2.21
N TRP A 81 10.05 -16.07 -1.75
CA TRP A 81 9.13 -15.05 -2.25
C TRP A 81 9.88 -13.96 -3.00
N TYR A 82 9.14 -13.14 -3.73
CA TYR A 82 9.65 -12.04 -4.53
C TYR A 82 8.78 -10.79 -4.35
N TRP A 83 9.40 -9.61 -4.38
CA TRP A 83 8.65 -8.42 -4.76
C TRP A 83 8.33 -8.51 -6.27
N ILE A 84 7.29 -7.84 -6.74
CA ILE A 84 7.03 -7.71 -8.18
C ILE A 84 6.91 -6.23 -8.51
N ARG A 85 7.73 -5.73 -9.44
CA ARG A 85 7.79 -4.29 -9.77
C ARG A 85 7.81 -4.03 -11.27
N ALA A 86 7.35 -2.85 -11.68
CA ALA A 86 7.54 -2.37 -13.04
C ALA A 86 8.98 -1.86 -13.25
N VAL A 87 9.49 -2.09 -14.46
CA VAL A 87 10.87 -1.76 -14.87
C VAL A 87 10.92 -0.69 -15.96
N ALA A 88 9.81 -0.02 -16.24
CA ALA A 88 9.72 1.05 -17.22
C ALA A 88 8.86 2.22 -16.73
N SER A 89 9.17 3.42 -17.20
CA SER A 89 8.33 4.60 -16.97
C SER A 89 6.92 4.41 -17.53
N PRO A 90 5.88 5.06 -16.95
CA PRO A 90 5.95 5.95 -15.78
C PRO A 90 5.91 5.20 -14.44
N ASN A 91 5.82 3.87 -14.43
CA ASN A 91 5.66 3.05 -13.22
C ASN A 91 6.97 2.43 -12.73
N TYR A 92 8.11 2.99 -13.15
CA TYR A 92 9.41 2.48 -12.75
C TYR A 92 9.51 2.45 -11.22
N HIS A 93 9.82 1.29 -10.65
CA HIS A 93 9.85 1.05 -9.20
C HIS A 93 8.49 1.16 -8.48
N SER A 94 7.37 1.03 -9.20
CA SER A 94 6.07 0.75 -8.61
C SER A 94 5.86 -0.76 -8.44
N TYR A 95 5.29 -1.16 -7.30
CA TYR A 95 5.22 -2.54 -6.83
C TYR A 95 3.79 -3.07 -6.78
N LEU A 96 3.64 -4.34 -7.19
CA LEU A 96 2.38 -5.07 -7.16
C LEU A 96 1.89 -5.22 -5.71
N GLN A 97 0.62 -4.88 -5.50
CA GLN A 97 0.04 -4.88 -4.15
C GLN A 97 -1.49 -4.92 -4.16
N ALA A 98 -2.03 -5.39 -3.04
CA ALA A 98 -3.42 -5.20 -2.67
C ALA A 98 -3.58 -3.90 -1.86
N LYS A 99 -4.78 -3.30 -1.89
CA LYS A 99 -5.11 -2.09 -1.15
C LYS A 99 -6.46 -2.24 -0.43
N PRO A 100 -6.50 -2.23 0.92
CA PRO A 100 -5.36 -2.25 1.85
C PRO A 100 -4.49 -3.52 1.70
N THR A 101 -3.22 -3.43 2.11
CA THR A 101 -2.28 -4.57 2.03
C THR A 101 -2.86 -5.78 2.77
N GLY A 102 -2.75 -6.96 2.14
CA GLY A 102 -3.23 -8.22 2.71
C GLY A 102 -4.76 -8.43 2.70
N THR A 103 -5.53 -7.53 2.07
CA THR A 103 -6.99 -7.63 1.96
C THR A 103 -7.42 -7.84 0.50
N PRO A 104 -8.48 -8.60 0.20
CA PRO A 104 -9.04 -8.67 -1.14
C PRO A 104 -9.34 -7.28 -1.72
N SER A 105 -8.85 -7.02 -2.92
CA SER A 105 -8.99 -5.74 -3.63
C SER A 105 -8.67 -5.92 -5.11
N LYS A 106 -8.86 -4.90 -5.94
CA LYS A 106 -8.17 -4.87 -7.24
C LYS A 106 -6.64 -4.93 -7.07
N ALA A 107 -5.92 -5.28 -8.12
CA ALA A 107 -4.46 -5.24 -8.11
C ALA A 107 -3.94 -3.86 -8.53
N TYR A 108 -2.86 -3.42 -7.90
CA TYR A 108 -2.25 -2.10 -8.14
C TYR A 108 -0.74 -2.20 -8.30
N LEU A 109 -0.13 -1.29 -9.07
CA LEU A 109 1.30 -0.98 -8.98
C LEU A 109 1.49 0.36 -8.27
N ASP A 110 2.03 0.38 -7.06
CA ASP A 110 2.18 1.63 -6.29
C ASP A 110 3.46 1.61 -5.43
N SER A 111 3.60 2.58 -4.53
CA SER A 111 4.72 2.79 -3.63
C SER A 111 5.28 1.49 -3.02
N PRO A 112 6.62 1.38 -2.90
CA PRO A 112 7.28 0.24 -2.25
C PRO A 112 6.86 0.06 -0.78
N SER A 113 6.36 1.11 -0.11
CA SER A 113 5.95 1.07 1.30
C SER A 113 4.86 0.04 1.62
N THR A 114 4.08 -0.34 0.60
CA THR A 114 2.93 -1.24 0.71
C THR A 114 3.03 -2.41 -0.27
N ALA A 115 4.22 -2.65 -0.83
CA ALA A 115 4.51 -3.72 -1.77
C ALA A 115 4.12 -5.09 -1.19
N GLY A 116 3.50 -5.92 -2.04
CA GLY A 116 3.25 -7.32 -1.72
C GLY A 116 4.47 -8.20 -2.00
N GLN A 117 4.54 -9.34 -1.30
CA GLN A 117 5.47 -10.42 -1.63
C GLN A 117 4.71 -11.57 -2.28
N PHE A 118 5.27 -12.11 -3.35
CA PHE A 118 4.60 -13.07 -4.22
C PHE A 118 5.46 -14.27 -4.55
N LYS A 119 4.81 -15.37 -4.88
CA LYS A 119 5.42 -16.55 -5.50
C LYS A 119 4.42 -17.20 -6.44
N ILE A 120 4.89 -18.12 -7.25
CA ILE A 120 4.02 -18.94 -8.11
C ILE A 120 3.94 -20.34 -7.50
N GLU A 121 2.73 -20.82 -7.30
CA GLU A 121 2.43 -22.19 -6.89
C GLU A 121 1.36 -22.76 -7.81
N ASP A 122 1.65 -23.88 -8.47
CA ASP A 122 0.72 -24.57 -9.38
C ASP A 122 0.09 -23.64 -10.43
N GLY A 123 0.88 -22.71 -10.98
CA GLY A 123 0.39 -21.75 -11.98
C GLY A 123 -0.44 -20.60 -11.42
N GLN A 124 -0.55 -20.47 -10.10
CA GLN A 124 -1.25 -19.37 -9.43
C GLN A 124 -0.23 -18.40 -8.83
N LEU A 125 -0.41 -17.10 -9.06
CA LEU A 125 0.33 -16.08 -8.31
C LEU A 125 -0.28 -15.93 -6.92
N VAL A 126 0.51 -16.26 -5.90
CA VAL A 126 0.14 -16.24 -4.48
C VAL A 126 0.75 -15.00 -3.84
N HIS A 127 -0.05 -14.26 -3.08
CA HIS A 127 0.35 -13.10 -2.29
C HIS A 127 0.47 -13.53 -0.82
N LEU A 128 1.63 -13.28 -0.21
CA LEU A 128 1.88 -13.54 1.20
C LEU A 128 1.05 -12.57 2.06
N THR A 129 0.12 -13.10 2.85
CA THR A 129 -0.72 -12.29 3.73
C THR A 129 -0.75 -12.86 5.13
N GLY A 130 0.31 -12.66 5.92
CA GLY A 130 0.35 -13.11 7.32
C GLY A 130 -0.04 -14.59 7.48
N SER A 131 -1.18 -14.86 8.15
CA SER A 131 -1.68 -16.21 8.42
C SER A 131 -2.49 -16.85 7.27
N SER A 132 -2.79 -16.11 6.21
CA SER A 132 -3.51 -16.61 5.03
C SER A 132 -2.74 -16.23 3.75
N SER A 133 -3.31 -16.53 2.59
CA SER A 133 -2.80 -16.02 1.31
C SER A 133 -3.95 -15.47 0.49
N LEU A 134 -3.62 -14.47 -0.33
CA LEU A 134 -4.47 -14.04 -1.42
C LEU A 134 -3.92 -14.56 -2.74
N TYR A 135 -4.79 -14.60 -3.75
CA TYR A 135 -4.47 -15.09 -5.08
C TYR A 135 -4.82 -14.01 -6.08
N LEU A 136 -3.90 -13.72 -7.01
CA LEU A 136 -4.20 -12.82 -8.12
C LEU A 136 -5.12 -13.55 -9.11
N ASN A 137 -6.31 -13.01 -9.27
CA ASN A 137 -7.29 -13.47 -10.23
C ASN A 137 -7.29 -12.55 -11.44
N VAL A 138 -7.66 -13.13 -12.58
CA VAL A 138 -7.79 -12.51 -13.89
C VAL A 138 -9.19 -12.80 -14.38
N GLU A 139 -9.81 -11.77 -14.93
CA GLU A 139 -11.13 -11.85 -15.54
C GLU A 139 -11.18 -12.93 -16.63
N ASN A 140 -12.26 -13.73 -16.61
CA ASN A 140 -12.64 -14.59 -17.71
C ASN A 140 -13.78 -13.92 -18.50
N PRO A 141 -13.48 -13.13 -19.55
CA PRO A 141 -14.50 -12.36 -20.21
C PRO A 141 -15.32 -13.20 -21.19
N ALA A 142 -16.55 -12.75 -21.44
CA ALA A 142 -17.35 -13.28 -22.55
C ALA A 142 -16.74 -12.88 -23.91
N ASP A 143 -16.27 -11.64 -24.04
CA ASP A 143 -15.55 -11.16 -25.23
C ASP A 143 -14.05 -11.46 -25.11
N LYS A 144 -13.58 -12.44 -25.87
CA LYS A 144 -12.17 -12.86 -25.91
C LYS A 144 -11.26 -11.92 -26.70
N THR A 145 -11.81 -10.86 -27.30
CA THR A 145 -11.07 -9.86 -28.07
C THR A 145 -10.83 -8.57 -27.31
N GLN A 146 -11.42 -8.41 -26.11
CA GLN A 146 -11.25 -7.20 -25.32
C GLN A 146 -9.79 -6.95 -24.95
N ARG A 147 -9.39 -5.68 -24.92
CA ARG A 147 -7.98 -5.29 -24.82
C ARG A 147 -7.40 -5.39 -23.41
N LYS A 148 -8.26 -5.37 -22.41
CA LYS A 148 -7.94 -5.22 -20.98
C LYS A 148 -8.68 -6.29 -20.21
N LEU A 149 -7.99 -7.13 -19.44
CA LEU A 149 -8.62 -8.05 -18.49
C LEU A 149 -8.39 -7.56 -17.07
N GLU A 150 -9.46 -7.44 -16.29
CA GLU A 150 -9.35 -7.04 -14.89
C GLU A 150 -8.53 -8.02 -14.07
N THR A 151 -7.80 -7.50 -13.08
CA THR A 151 -7.12 -8.33 -12.10
C THR A 151 -7.41 -7.88 -10.67
N TRP A 152 -7.55 -8.84 -9.76
CA TRP A 152 -7.89 -8.60 -8.37
C TRP A 152 -7.34 -9.68 -7.45
N PHE A 153 -7.07 -9.35 -6.20
CA PHE A 153 -6.72 -10.30 -5.16
C PHE A 153 -7.97 -10.85 -4.48
N ALA A 154 -8.05 -12.17 -4.34
CA ALA A 154 -9.13 -12.87 -3.66
C ALA A 154 -8.59 -13.97 -2.73
N THR A 155 -9.43 -14.42 -1.80
CA THR A 155 -9.14 -15.59 -0.95
C THR A 155 -9.31 -16.92 -1.68
N THR A 156 -9.90 -16.89 -2.88
CA THR A 156 -10.13 -18.07 -3.73
C THR A 156 -9.22 -17.99 -4.95
N LYS A 157 -8.49 -19.08 -5.22
CA LYS A 157 -7.64 -19.22 -6.40
C LYS A 157 -8.41 -18.97 -7.68
N ASN A 158 -7.76 -18.39 -8.67
CA ASN A 158 -8.33 -18.29 -9.99
C ASN A 158 -8.35 -19.67 -10.64
N THR A 159 -9.43 -19.98 -11.36
CA THR A 159 -9.50 -21.17 -12.21
C THR A 159 -9.25 -20.84 -13.69
N TYR A 160 -8.96 -19.58 -14.00
CA TYR A 160 -8.80 -19.09 -15.36
C TYR A 160 -7.38 -18.56 -15.62
N GLY A 161 -6.69 -19.25 -16.53
CA GLY A 161 -5.32 -18.95 -16.94
C GLY A 161 -4.25 -19.44 -15.97
N THR A 162 -3.00 -19.12 -16.30
CA THR A 162 -1.81 -19.63 -15.63
C THR A 162 -0.75 -18.55 -15.58
N PHE A 163 -0.21 -18.30 -14.39
CA PHE A 163 0.95 -17.45 -14.16
C PHE A 163 2.24 -18.26 -14.22
N ALA A 164 3.28 -17.65 -14.78
CA ALA A 164 4.64 -18.20 -14.77
C ALA A 164 5.67 -17.07 -14.72
N PHE A 165 6.86 -17.36 -14.20
CA PHE A 165 8.02 -16.51 -14.41
C PHE A 165 8.79 -17.02 -15.64
N GLN A 166 9.09 -16.12 -16.57
CA GLN A 166 10.04 -16.36 -17.66
C GLN A 166 11.28 -15.52 -17.39
N GLY A 167 12.34 -16.14 -16.87
CA GLY A 167 13.41 -15.38 -16.23
C GLY A 167 12.86 -14.69 -14.97
N ASP A 168 12.99 -13.38 -14.89
CA ASP A 168 12.39 -12.55 -13.84
C ASP A 168 11.00 -12.00 -14.21
N THR A 169 10.58 -12.14 -15.46
CA THR A 169 9.37 -11.47 -15.96
C THR A 169 8.13 -12.27 -15.59
N LEU A 170 7.14 -11.62 -14.96
CA LEU A 170 5.85 -12.25 -14.69
C LEU A 170 5.00 -12.30 -15.96
N THR A 171 4.56 -13.51 -16.30
CA THR A 171 3.73 -13.80 -17.46
C THR A 171 2.40 -14.39 -17.04
N TRP A 172 1.40 -14.27 -17.92
CA TRP A 172 0.10 -14.92 -17.78
C TRP A 172 -0.39 -15.44 -19.13
N SER A 173 -1.02 -16.60 -19.16
CA SER A 173 -1.61 -17.17 -20.38
C SER A 173 -2.92 -17.91 -20.09
N THR A 174 -3.74 -18.10 -21.14
CA THR A 174 -4.94 -18.94 -21.12
C THR A 174 -5.11 -19.59 -22.50
N PRO A 175 -5.72 -20.78 -22.62
CA PRO A 175 -5.86 -21.45 -23.93
C PRO A 175 -6.73 -20.73 -24.96
N ASP A 176 -7.66 -19.87 -24.53
CA ASP A 176 -8.71 -19.26 -25.34
C ASP A 176 -8.46 -17.79 -25.71
N ILE A 177 -7.36 -17.18 -25.26
CA ILE A 177 -6.92 -15.85 -25.66
C ILE A 177 -5.47 -15.94 -26.12
N ASN A 178 -5.24 -15.87 -27.43
CA ASN A 178 -3.89 -15.81 -27.99
C ASN A 178 -3.30 -14.41 -27.81
N ARG A 179 -2.21 -14.31 -27.07
CA ARG A 179 -1.54 -13.03 -26.79
C ARG A 179 -0.19 -13.00 -27.50
N PRO A 180 0.14 -11.92 -28.24
CA PRO A 180 1.45 -11.79 -28.88
C PRO A 180 2.59 -11.63 -27.87
N ASN A 181 2.30 -11.17 -26.66
CA ASN A 181 3.25 -11.06 -25.56
C ASN A 181 2.57 -11.46 -24.24
N LEU A 182 3.00 -12.57 -23.63
CA LEU A 182 2.46 -13.07 -22.35
C LEU A 182 2.85 -12.19 -21.15
N ALA A 183 3.91 -11.39 -21.30
CA ALA A 183 4.42 -10.46 -20.29
C ALA A 183 3.82 -9.05 -20.41
N ALA A 184 2.86 -8.81 -21.31
CA ALA A 184 2.28 -7.47 -21.48
C ALA A 184 1.24 -7.18 -20.39
N TRP A 185 1.48 -6.14 -19.60
CA TRP A 185 0.56 -5.65 -18.58
C TRP A 185 0.15 -4.22 -18.91
N LEU A 186 -1.02 -3.81 -18.42
CA LEU A 186 -1.42 -2.40 -18.41
C LEU A 186 -1.46 -1.93 -16.97
N VAL A 187 -0.95 -0.72 -16.76
CA VAL A 187 -1.27 0.08 -15.58
C VAL A 187 -2.11 1.25 -16.05
N CYS A 188 -3.36 1.28 -15.62
CA CYS A 188 -4.31 2.30 -16.06
C CYS A 188 -4.57 3.32 -14.96
N GLU A 189 -5.65 4.08 -15.09
CA GLU A 189 -6.05 5.09 -14.13
C GLU A 189 -6.09 4.51 -12.71
N ASN A 190 -5.72 5.33 -11.73
CA ASN A 190 -5.64 4.95 -10.31
C ASN A 190 -4.64 3.81 -10.01
N GLN A 191 -3.66 3.61 -10.88
CA GLN A 191 -2.61 2.58 -10.75
C GLN A 191 -3.14 1.14 -10.80
N GLU A 192 -4.34 0.91 -11.32
CA GLU A 192 -4.93 -0.42 -11.44
C GLU A 192 -4.20 -1.25 -12.51
N VAL A 193 -3.97 -2.53 -12.20
CA VAL A 193 -3.22 -3.46 -13.04
C VAL A 193 -4.17 -4.37 -13.82
N PHE A 194 -3.88 -4.53 -15.09
CA PHE A 194 -4.66 -5.37 -16.01
C PHE A 194 -3.74 -6.22 -16.87
N ILE A 195 -4.27 -7.34 -17.37
CA ILE A 195 -3.62 -8.06 -18.47
C ILE A 195 -3.84 -7.29 -19.77
N ASN A 196 -2.77 -7.04 -20.52
CA ASN A 196 -2.85 -6.57 -21.90
C ASN A 196 -3.02 -7.77 -22.84
N THR A 197 -4.15 -7.89 -23.54
CA THR A 197 -4.38 -9.02 -24.46
C THR A 197 -3.76 -8.81 -25.85
N GLY A 198 -3.40 -7.58 -26.22
CA GLY A 198 -2.83 -7.30 -27.53
C GLY A 198 -1.34 -6.95 -27.50
N ALA A 199 -0.84 -6.36 -28.58
CA ALA A 199 0.59 -6.10 -28.76
C ALA A 199 1.11 -5.01 -27.81
N TYR A 200 2.19 -5.32 -27.10
CA TYR A 200 2.90 -4.41 -26.20
C TYR A 200 3.36 -3.15 -26.94
N LEU A 201 3.12 -1.96 -26.37
CA LEU A 201 3.43 -0.64 -26.94
C LEU A 201 2.70 -0.31 -28.26
N TYR A 202 1.67 -1.08 -28.61
CA TYR A 202 0.88 -0.84 -29.82
C TYR A 202 -0.60 -0.78 -29.49
N GLN A 203 -1.23 0.35 -29.86
CA GLN A 203 -2.63 0.65 -29.56
C GLN A 203 -2.97 0.46 -28.08
N THR A 204 -2.07 0.92 -27.20
CA THR A 204 -2.31 0.98 -25.75
C THR A 204 -3.61 1.76 -25.50
N PRO A 205 -4.56 1.20 -24.72
CA PRO A 205 -5.79 1.91 -24.40
C PRO A 205 -5.52 3.29 -23.78
N ALA A 206 -6.36 4.26 -24.12
CA ALA A 206 -6.29 5.58 -23.51
C ALA A 206 -6.38 5.48 -21.97
N GLY A 207 -5.57 6.27 -21.27
CA GLY A 207 -5.47 6.22 -19.81
C GLY A 207 -4.63 5.07 -19.24
N CYS A 208 -4.09 4.21 -20.09
CA CYS A 208 -3.21 3.12 -19.71
C CYS A 208 -1.78 3.30 -20.22
N TYR A 209 -0.85 2.70 -19.48
CA TYR A 209 0.54 2.54 -19.86
C TYR A 209 0.86 1.05 -19.95
N ASP A 210 1.48 0.65 -21.06
CA ASP A 210 2.07 -0.66 -21.21
C ASP A 210 3.24 -0.84 -20.24
N GLN A 211 3.28 -2.00 -19.58
CA GLN A 211 4.33 -2.37 -18.64
C GLN A 211 4.71 -3.84 -18.80
N THR A 212 5.96 -4.15 -18.47
CA THR A 212 6.35 -5.48 -18.01
C THR A 212 6.63 -5.38 -16.52
N ILE A 213 6.29 -6.42 -15.78
CA ILE A 213 6.51 -6.48 -14.34
C ILE A 213 7.35 -7.70 -14.00
N HIS A 214 8.29 -7.51 -13.08
CA HIS A 214 9.41 -8.42 -12.87
C HIS A 214 9.54 -8.76 -11.38
N SER A 215 9.85 -10.02 -11.08
CA SER A 215 10.27 -10.45 -9.77
C SER A 215 11.55 -9.71 -9.37
N TYR A 216 11.58 -9.20 -8.15
CA TYR A 216 12.73 -8.54 -7.56
C TYR A 216 13.08 -9.20 -6.22
N GLY A 217 14.32 -9.69 -6.12
CA GLY A 217 14.83 -10.45 -4.98
C GLY A 217 15.60 -9.62 -3.94
N GLY A 218 15.48 -8.29 -3.98
CA GLY A 218 16.08 -7.42 -2.98
C GLY A 218 15.53 -7.68 -1.57
N SER A 219 16.36 -7.45 -0.55
CA SER A 219 15.93 -7.66 0.85
C SER A 219 14.74 -6.80 1.25
N THR A 220 14.57 -5.63 0.61
CA THR A 220 13.43 -4.72 0.76
C THR A 220 12.97 -4.24 -0.61
N ALA A 221 11.71 -3.82 -0.72
CA ALA A 221 11.27 -3.02 -1.86
C ALA A 221 12.02 -1.66 -1.83
N ASP A 222 12.65 -1.30 -2.95
CA ASP A 222 13.45 -0.08 -3.09
C ASP A 222 12.72 1.00 -3.91
N LEU A 223 13.28 2.22 -3.86
CA LEU A 223 12.89 3.36 -4.70
C LEU A 223 13.78 3.47 -5.93
#